data_AF-A0A644ZSV2-F1
#
_entry.id   AF-A0A644ZSV2-F1
#
_cell.length_a   1.000
_cell.length_b   1.000
_cell.length_c   1.000
_cell.angle_alpha   90.00
_cell.angle_beta   90.00
_cell.angle_gamma   90.00
#
_symmetry.space_group_name_H-M   'P 1'
#
loop_
_entity.id
_entity.type
_entity.pdbx_description
1 polymer ?
#
loop_
_entity_poly.entity_id
_entity_poly.type
_entity_poly.pdbx_seq_one_letter_code
_entity_poly.pdbx_strand_id
1 'polypeptide(L)'
;MLAHNLYRGLPRTAVVGNVFRPMLAIPVSILFGWLMGRLLEWAGDTPDGAAMMVQQYAAILAKLASDCVGGLIEGYAERESNIDRRVLDWQGKLGRVYQLGLELELLYPKKHAAGLLKHPSLLLKALDRKNPALGNRLIVNALDMLYFWMYRPLAPEVFRQMLRRESPEARSLLLALPKVLGDPRRVTALFTGGLLGDNFHRALAFYLNYHEKYLKELQKMIK
;
A
#
# COMPACT_ATOMS: atom_id res chain seq x y z
N MET A 1 10.35 -17.66 23.80
CA MET A 1 9.54 -17.17 22.65
C MET A 1 9.12 -15.72 22.80
N LEU A 2 8.47 -15.30 23.89
CA LEU A 2 8.01 -13.91 24.09
C LEU A 2 9.13 -12.86 23.97
N ALA A 3 10.26 -13.06 24.64
CA ALA A 3 11.40 -12.13 24.58
C ALA A 3 12.04 -12.04 23.18
N HIS A 4 12.09 -13.14 22.43
CA HIS A 4 12.65 -13.19 21.07
C HIS A 4 11.73 -12.53 20.03
N ASN A 5 10.41 -12.70 20.18
CA ASN A 5 9.41 -12.06 19.31
C ASN A 5 9.31 -10.55 19.56
N LEU A 6 9.47 -10.13 20.82
CA LEU A 6 9.54 -8.73 21.21
C LEU A 6 10.85 -8.08 20.70
N TYR A 7 11.97 -8.80 20.78
CA TYR A 7 13.26 -8.36 20.22
C TYR A 7 13.24 -8.22 18.69
N ARG A 8 12.44 -9.04 17.98
CA ARG A 8 12.20 -8.92 16.52
C ARG A 8 11.27 -7.77 16.13
N GLY A 9 10.68 -7.05 17.09
CA GLY A 9 9.79 -5.91 16.81
C GLY A 9 8.44 -6.30 16.20
N LEU A 10 7.98 -7.54 16.41
CA LEU A 10 6.69 -8.00 15.90
C LEU A 10 5.52 -7.21 16.55
N PRO A 11 4.43 -6.92 15.81
CA PRO A 11 3.24 -6.30 16.38
C PRO A 11 2.69 -7.15 17.52
N ARG A 12 2.11 -6.50 18.54
CA ARG A 12 1.64 -7.17 19.77
C ARG A 12 0.66 -8.32 19.50
N THR A 13 -0.13 -8.22 18.44
CA THR A 13 -1.04 -9.26 17.94
C THR A 13 -0.31 -10.52 17.46
N ALA A 14 0.81 -10.38 16.74
CA ALA A 14 1.65 -11.51 16.32
C ALA A 14 2.33 -12.20 17.52
N VAL A 15 2.73 -11.41 18.53
CA VAL A 15 3.35 -11.94 19.75
C VAL A 15 2.37 -12.84 20.51
N VAL A 16 1.12 -12.40 20.67
CA VAL A 16 0.04 -13.18 21.31
C VAL A 16 -0.32 -14.41 20.47
N GLY A 17 -0.48 -14.26 19.15
CA GLY A 17 -0.76 -15.39 18.27
C GLY A 17 0.32 -16.47 18.31
N ASN A 18 1.59 -16.07 18.39
CA ASN A 18 2.71 -17.02 18.50
C ASN A 18 2.70 -17.85 19.80
N VAL A 19 2.03 -17.40 20.86
CA VAL A 19 1.80 -18.21 22.08
C VAL A 19 0.81 -19.34 21.81
N PHE A 20 -0.19 -19.13 20.95
CA PHE A 20 -1.17 -20.13 20.56
C PHE A 20 -0.73 -21.01 19.37
N ARG A 21 0.42 -20.73 18.77
CA ARG A 21 0.97 -21.49 17.63
C ARG A 21 0.95 -23.01 17.85
N PRO A 22 1.33 -23.58 19.01
CA PRO A 22 1.27 -25.03 19.23
C PRO A 22 -0.16 -25.61 19.19
N MET A 23 -1.16 -24.87 19.71
CA MET A 23 -2.56 -25.33 19.72
C MET A 23 -3.11 -25.50 18.30
N LEU A 24 -2.67 -24.66 17.35
CA LEU A 24 -3.06 -24.75 15.95
C LEU A 24 -2.13 -25.68 15.14
N ALA A 25 -0.84 -25.76 15.49
CA ALA A 25 0.13 -26.57 14.75
C ALA A 25 -0.07 -28.08 14.95
N ILE A 26 -0.52 -28.52 16.12
CA ILE A 26 -0.81 -29.94 16.39
C ILE A 26 -1.89 -30.52 15.44
N PRO A 27 -3.10 -29.93 15.32
CA PRO A 27 -4.10 -30.46 14.39
C PRO A 27 -3.65 -30.36 12.93
N VAL A 28 -2.90 -29.32 12.56
CA VAL A 28 -2.33 -29.18 11.20
C VAL A 28 -1.29 -30.27 10.91
N SER A 29 -0.46 -30.63 11.90
CA SER A 29 0.52 -31.71 11.76
C SER A 29 -0.16 -33.06 11.55
N ILE A 30 -1.26 -33.32 12.27
CA ILE A 30 -2.04 -34.55 12.10
C ILE A 30 -2.66 -34.59 10.70
N LEU A 31 -3.21 -33.46 10.23
CA LEU A 31 -3.75 -33.34 8.89
C LEU A 31 -2.68 -33.59 7.80
N PHE A 32 -1.48 -33.04 7.96
CA PHE A 32 -0.37 -33.29 7.04
C PHE A 32 0.05 -34.76 7.03
N GLY A 33 0.13 -35.41 8.20
CA GLY A 33 0.40 -36.85 8.29
C GLY A 33 -0.68 -37.69 7.60
N TRP A 34 -1.95 -37.34 7.81
CA TRP A 34 -3.07 -38.01 7.13
C TRP A 34 -3.02 -37.84 5.61
N LEU A 35 -2.78 -36.62 5.11
CA LEU A 35 -2.67 -36.34 3.68
C LEU A 35 -1.50 -37.09 3.05
N MET A 36 -0.33 -37.10 3.71
CA MET A 36 0.84 -37.86 3.28
C MET A 36 0.53 -39.36 3.19
N GLY A 37 -0.10 -39.94 4.22
CA GLY A 37 -0.49 -41.34 4.22
C GLY A 37 -1.42 -41.70 3.05
N ARG A 38 -2.43 -40.86 2.79
CA ARG A 38 -3.34 -41.04 1.65
C ARG A 38 -2.66 -40.95 0.29
N LEU A 39 -1.69 -40.04 0.15
CA LEU A 39 -0.91 -39.92 -1.08
C LEU A 39 -0.04 -41.15 -1.32
N LEU A 40 0.53 -41.74 -0.26
CA LEU A 40 1.33 -42.96 -0.33
C LEU A 40 0.46 -44.19 -0.66
N GLU A 41 -0.70 -44.33 -0.01
CA GLU A 41 -1.70 -45.37 -0.37
C GLU A 41 -2.10 -45.26 -1.85
N TRP A 42 -2.36 -44.05 -2.33
CA TRP A 42 -2.74 -43.82 -3.74
C TRP A 42 -1.58 -44.11 -4.72
N ALA A 43 -0.34 -43.90 -4.29
CA ALA A 43 0.85 -44.26 -5.06
C ALA A 43 1.14 -45.77 -5.08
N GLY A 44 0.31 -46.59 -4.42
CA GLY A 44 0.38 -48.05 -4.44
C GLY A 44 1.03 -48.67 -3.20
N ASP A 45 1.28 -47.89 -2.14
CA ASP A 45 1.80 -48.43 -0.89
C ASP A 45 0.69 -49.11 -0.07
N THR A 46 1.08 -50.07 0.77
CA THR A 46 0.16 -50.72 1.72
C THR A 46 -0.18 -49.75 2.85
N PRO A 47 -1.38 -49.87 3.47
CA PRO A 47 -1.75 -49.00 4.59
C PRO A 47 -0.72 -49.01 5.75
N ASP A 48 -0.15 -50.17 6.05
CA ASP A 48 0.87 -50.32 7.09
C ASP A 48 2.21 -49.69 6.68
N GLY A 49 2.62 -49.85 5.41
CA GLY A 49 3.84 -49.22 4.86
C GLY A 49 3.75 -47.69 4.86
N ALA A 50 2.60 -47.16 4.44
CA ALA A 50 2.32 -45.74 4.45
C ALA A 50 2.35 -45.17 5.87
N ALA A 51 1.76 -45.87 6.84
CA ALA A 51 1.78 -45.47 8.25
C ALA A 51 3.21 -45.42 8.83
N MET A 52 4.05 -46.43 8.53
CA MET A 52 5.44 -46.44 8.96
C MET A 52 6.23 -45.27 8.37
N MET A 53 6.06 -44.97 7.09
CA MET A 53 6.71 -43.82 6.46
C MET A 53 6.24 -42.49 7.07
N VAL A 54 4.94 -42.29 7.25
CA VAL A 54 4.41 -41.09 7.91
C VAL A 54 5.01 -40.91 9.31
N GLN A 55 5.19 -42.00 10.06
CA GLN A 55 5.81 -41.96 11.38
C GLN A 55 7.30 -41.55 11.31
N GLN A 56 8.06 -42.03 10.33
CA GLN A 56 9.46 -41.63 10.12
C GLN A 56 9.60 -40.13 9.81
N TYR A 57 8.64 -39.56 9.07
CA TYR A 57 8.61 -38.14 8.72
C TYR A 57 7.83 -37.27 9.71
N ALA A 58 7.33 -37.81 10.82
CA ALA A 58 6.45 -37.10 11.75
C ALA A 58 7.08 -35.80 12.30
N ALA A 59 8.38 -35.82 12.60
CA ALA A 59 9.08 -34.62 13.09
C ALA A 59 9.15 -33.51 12.03
N ILE A 60 9.35 -33.87 10.76
CA ILE A 60 9.37 -32.92 9.63
C ILE A 60 7.98 -32.33 9.42
N LEU A 61 6.93 -33.16 9.46
CA LEU A 61 5.54 -32.72 9.32
C LEU A 61 5.12 -31.80 10.47
N ALA A 62 5.54 -32.10 11.70
CA ALA A 62 5.30 -31.25 12.87
C ALA A 62 6.01 -29.89 12.74
N LYS A 63 7.25 -29.88 12.25
CA LYS A 63 7.99 -28.63 12.00
C LYS A 63 7.35 -27.81 10.88
N LEU A 64 6.98 -28.44 9.77
CA LEU A 64 6.28 -27.80 8.66
C LEU A 64 4.96 -27.17 9.11
N ALA A 65 4.15 -27.91 9.88
CA ALA A 65 2.90 -27.40 10.44
C ALA A 65 3.13 -26.17 11.33
N SER A 66 4.16 -26.20 12.18
CA SER A 66 4.52 -25.06 13.03
C SER A 66 4.93 -23.82 12.23
N ASP A 67 5.73 -24.00 11.18
CA ASP A 67 6.19 -22.89 10.33
C ASP A 67 5.06 -22.32 9.46
N CYS A 68 4.15 -23.17 8.95
CA CYS A 68 2.95 -22.72 8.25
C CYS A 68 2.02 -21.90 9.14
N VAL A 69 1.71 -22.39 10.34
CA VAL A 69 0.87 -21.66 11.31
C VAL A 69 1.55 -20.36 11.73
N GLY A 70 2.87 -20.39 11.94
CA GLY A 70 3.65 -19.18 12.21
C GLY A 70 3.52 -18.13 11.11
N GLY A 71 3.69 -18.53 9.85
CA GLY A 71 3.53 -17.66 8.69
C GLY A 71 2.13 -17.09 8.54
N LEU A 72 1.09 -17.87 8.84
CA LEU A 72 -0.30 -17.39 8.81
C LEU A 72 -0.57 -16.33 9.89
N ILE A 73 -0.13 -16.58 11.13
CA ILE A 73 -0.32 -15.68 12.26
C ILE A 73 0.44 -14.38 12.03
N GLU A 74 1.72 -14.48 11.66
CA GLU A 74 2.57 -13.32 11.40
C GLU A 74 2.06 -12.53 10.19
N GLY A 75 1.69 -13.19 9.10
CA GLY A 75 1.15 -12.54 7.90
C GLY A 75 -0.17 -11.81 8.15
N TYR A 76 -1.07 -12.38 8.96
CA TYR A 76 -2.32 -11.71 9.32
C TYR A 76 -2.08 -10.50 10.22
N ALA A 77 -1.26 -10.65 11.26
CA ALA A 77 -0.94 -9.57 12.18
C ALA A 77 -0.15 -8.43 11.51
N GLU A 78 0.77 -8.76 10.60
CA GLU A 78 1.52 -7.78 9.83
C GLU A 78 0.60 -6.99 8.89
N ARG A 79 -0.40 -7.65 8.28
CA ARG A 79 -1.40 -6.99 7.43
C ARG A 79 -2.15 -5.89 8.17
N GLU A 80 -2.66 -6.16 9.37
CA GLU A 80 -3.35 -5.15 10.20
C GLU A 80 -2.43 -3.97 10.52
N SER A 81 -1.23 -4.25 11.03
CA SER A 81 -0.26 -3.18 11.35
C SER A 81 0.15 -2.35 10.13
N ASN A 82 0.18 -2.98 8.95
CA ASN A 82 0.46 -2.30 7.70
C ASN A 82 -0.70 -1.39 7.30
N ILE A 83 -1.96 -1.82 7.47
CA ILE A 83 -3.15 -0.99 7.23
C ILE A 83 -3.11 0.24 8.14
N ASP A 84 -2.88 0.08 9.44
CA ASP A 84 -2.83 1.21 10.38
C ASP A 84 -1.75 2.23 9.98
N ARG A 85 -0.55 1.76 9.62
CA ARG A 85 0.52 2.61 9.10
C ARG A 85 0.12 3.32 7.81
N ARG A 86 -0.60 2.64 6.90
CA ARG A 86 -1.08 3.24 5.65
C ARG A 86 -2.14 4.31 5.94
N VAL A 87 -3.01 4.10 6.92
CA VAL A 87 -4.02 5.09 7.34
C VAL A 87 -3.33 6.36 7.83
N LEU A 88 -2.33 6.23 8.70
CA LEU A 88 -1.56 7.38 9.20
C LEU A 88 -0.83 8.14 8.08
N ASP A 89 -0.17 7.39 7.19
CA ASP A 89 0.54 7.98 6.04
C ASP A 89 -0.43 8.75 5.12
N TRP A 90 -1.60 8.17 4.84
CA TRP A 90 -2.63 8.85 4.05
C TRP A 90 -3.22 10.04 4.79
N GLN A 91 -3.56 9.95 6.07
CA GLN A 91 -4.08 11.08 6.85
C GLN A 91 -3.16 12.30 6.76
N GLY A 92 -1.85 12.10 6.97
CA GLY A 92 -0.88 13.18 6.83
C GLY A 92 -0.72 13.70 5.39
N LYS A 93 -0.94 12.85 4.39
CA LYS A 93 -0.91 13.24 2.97
C LYS A 93 -2.15 14.04 2.57
N LEU A 94 -3.34 13.54 2.89
CA LEU A 94 -4.63 14.17 2.57
C LEU A 94 -4.77 15.52 3.31
N GLY A 95 -4.31 15.62 4.56
CA GLY A 95 -4.25 16.89 5.28
C GLY A 95 -3.47 17.98 4.50
N ARG A 96 -2.34 17.62 3.89
CA ARG A 96 -1.59 18.53 3.02
C ARG A 96 -2.33 18.87 1.72
N VAL A 97 -3.14 17.97 1.17
CA VAL A 97 -3.99 18.27 0.01
C VAL A 97 -5.05 19.30 0.36
N TYR A 98 -5.70 19.16 1.53
CA TYR A 98 -6.70 20.12 1.98
C TYR A 98 -6.10 21.52 2.18
N GLN A 99 -4.91 21.60 2.79
CA GLN A 99 -4.18 22.87 2.92
C GLN A 99 -3.90 23.51 1.55
N LEU A 100 -3.42 22.74 0.57
CA LEU A 100 -3.18 23.24 -0.79
C LEU A 100 -4.48 23.68 -1.49
N GLY A 101 -5.60 23.00 -1.23
CA GLY A 101 -6.92 23.40 -1.69
C GLY A 101 -7.33 24.76 -1.13
N LEU A 102 -7.17 24.98 0.18
CA LEU A 102 -7.45 26.26 0.83
C LEU A 102 -6.55 27.37 0.28
N GLU A 103 -5.26 27.12 0.09
CA GLU A 103 -4.34 28.11 -0.52
C GLU A 103 -4.75 28.48 -1.96
N LEU A 104 -5.24 27.51 -2.74
CA LEU A 104 -5.79 27.77 -4.06
C LEU A 104 -7.05 28.64 -4.01
N GLU A 105 -7.95 28.39 -3.06
CA GLU A 105 -9.18 29.17 -2.89
C GLU A 105 -8.90 30.58 -2.39
N LEU A 106 -7.91 30.76 -1.51
CA LEU A 106 -7.43 32.09 -1.11
C LEU A 106 -6.85 32.87 -2.30
N LEU A 107 -6.10 32.21 -3.19
CA LEU A 107 -5.52 32.84 -4.39
C LEU A 107 -6.56 33.12 -5.48
N TYR A 108 -7.64 32.34 -5.52
CA TYR A 108 -8.74 32.47 -6.47
C TYR A 108 -10.11 32.46 -5.76
N PRO A 109 -10.50 33.54 -5.04
CA PRO A 109 -11.66 33.55 -4.14
C PRO A 109 -13.01 33.21 -4.77
N LYS A 110 -13.14 33.34 -6.09
CA LYS A 110 -14.37 33.05 -6.84
C LYS A 110 -14.45 31.62 -7.39
N LYS A 111 -13.48 30.75 -7.09
CA LYS A 111 -13.36 29.41 -7.69
C LYS A 111 -12.99 28.38 -6.62
N HIS A 112 -13.71 27.26 -6.61
CA HIS A 112 -13.37 26.10 -5.78
C HIS A 112 -12.09 25.40 -6.27
N ALA A 113 -11.28 24.91 -5.34
CA ALA A 113 -10.00 24.26 -5.65
C ALA A 113 -10.15 23.07 -6.61
N ALA A 114 -11.13 22.20 -6.37
CA ALA A 114 -11.39 21.05 -7.24
C ALA A 114 -11.79 21.48 -8.67
N GLY A 115 -12.49 22.61 -8.81
CA GLY A 115 -12.85 23.19 -10.09
C GLY A 115 -11.63 23.69 -10.87
N LEU A 116 -10.69 24.35 -10.18
CA LEU A 116 -9.42 24.80 -10.77
C LEU A 116 -8.58 23.62 -11.29
N LEU A 117 -8.59 22.51 -10.55
CA LEU A 117 -7.83 21.28 -10.88
C LEU A 117 -8.47 20.45 -12.00
N LYS A 118 -9.65 20.81 -12.52
CA LYS A 118 -10.21 20.19 -13.74
C LYS A 118 -9.36 20.50 -14.98
N HIS A 119 -8.68 21.64 -15.01
CA HIS A 119 -7.81 22.06 -16.10
C HIS A 119 -6.39 22.35 -15.58
N PRO A 120 -5.65 21.31 -15.18
CA PRO A 120 -4.38 21.45 -14.46
C PRO A 120 -3.34 22.26 -15.23
N SER A 121 -3.19 22.07 -16.54
CA SER A 121 -2.21 22.83 -17.34
C SER A 121 -2.51 24.34 -17.37
N LEU A 122 -3.78 24.75 -17.36
CA LEU A 122 -4.14 26.18 -17.29
C LEU A 122 -3.87 26.74 -15.89
N LEU A 123 -4.20 25.96 -14.85
CA LEU A 123 -3.91 26.33 -13.47
C LEU A 123 -2.41 26.50 -13.25
N LEU A 124 -1.59 25.52 -13.65
CA LEU A 124 -0.14 25.55 -13.48
C LEU A 124 0.48 26.75 -14.20
N LYS A 125 0.08 27.04 -15.45
CA LYS A 125 0.54 28.25 -16.16
C LYS A 125 0.16 29.56 -15.44
N ALA A 126 -1.02 29.61 -14.82
CA ALA A 126 -1.43 30.78 -14.05
C ALA A 126 -0.63 30.91 -12.74
N LEU A 127 -0.35 29.77 -12.09
CA LEU A 127 0.47 29.71 -10.88
C LEU A 127 1.93 30.05 -11.16
N ASP A 128 2.49 29.67 -12.31
CA ASP A 128 3.86 30.03 -12.69
C ASP A 128 4.10 31.55 -12.67
N ARG A 129 3.05 32.34 -12.92
CA ARG A 129 3.09 33.81 -12.87
C ARG A 129 2.77 34.39 -11.50
N LYS A 130 1.81 33.79 -10.78
CA LYS A 130 1.28 34.34 -9.51
C LYS A 130 1.98 33.80 -8.27
N ASN A 131 2.20 32.49 -8.23
CA ASN A 131 2.78 31.77 -7.09
C ASN A 131 3.38 30.44 -7.58
N PRO A 132 4.59 30.45 -8.16
CA PRO A 132 5.22 29.24 -8.69
C PRO A 132 5.49 28.21 -7.59
N ALA A 133 5.72 28.65 -6.36
CA ALA A 133 5.92 27.76 -5.21
C ALA A 133 4.67 26.92 -4.89
N LEU A 134 3.46 27.48 -5.02
CA LEU A 134 2.22 26.72 -4.87
C LEU A 134 2.08 25.68 -5.99
N GLY A 135 2.38 26.04 -7.24
CA GLY A 135 2.39 25.10 -8.37
C GLY A 135 3.33 23.91 -8.13
N ASN A 136 4.56 24.19 -7.67
CA ASN A 136 5.53 23.15 -7.34
C ASN A 136 5.03 22.24 -6.21
N ARG A 137 4.43 22.80 -5.15
CA ARG A 137 3.87 22.01 -4.04
C ARG A 137 2.70 21.13 -4.46
N LEU A 138 1.84 21.57 -5.39
CA LEU A 138 0.79 20.71 -5.96
C LEU A 138 1.38 19.50 -6.68
N ILE A 139 2.39 19.72 -7.53
CA ILE A 139 3.06 18.64 -8.28
C ILE A 139 3.75 17.67 -7.33
N VAL A 140 4.53 18.17 -6.37
CA VAL A 140 5.22 17.34 -5.36
C VAL A 140 4.21 16.51 -4.58
N ASN A 141 3.09 17.13 -4.16
CA ASN A 141 2.08 16.43 -3.41
C ASN A 141 1.43 15.31 -4.23
N ALA A 142 1.13 15.57 -5.51
CA ALA A 142 0.61 14.56 -6.41
C ALA A 142 1.64 13.44 -6.71
N LEU A 143 2.93 13.76 -6.82
CA LEU A 143 4.01 12.77 -6.96
C LEU A 143 4.11 11.86 -5.73
N ASP A 144 3.98 12.40 -4.51
CA ASP A 144 3.92 11.59 -3.30
C ASP A 144 2.72 10.64 -3.32
N MET A 145 1.55 11.12 -3.79
CA MET A 145 0.36 10.28 -3.91
C MET A 145 0.55 9.16 -4.95
N LEU A 146 1.20 9.46 -6.09
CA LEU A 146 1.61 8.46 -7.08
C LEU A 146 2.55 7.43 -6.45
N TYR A 147 3.55 7.88 -5.70
CA TYR A 147 4.50 7.01 -5.02
C TYR A 147 3.79 6.09 -4.01
N PHE A 148 2.90 6.63 -3.18
CA PHE A 148 2.10 5.84 -2.25
C PHE A 148 1.25 4.81 -2.99
N TRP A 149 0.59 5.22 -4.07
CA TRP A 149 -0.26 4.35 -4.86
C TRP A 149 0.49 3.16 -5.46
N MET A 150 1.68 3.39 -6.01
CA MET A 150 2.40 2.39 -6.79
C MET A 150 3.37 1.54 -5.97
N TYR A 151 3.92 2.07 -4.88
CA TYR A 151 5.02 1.42 -4.15
C TYR A 151 4.64 0.95 -2.74
N ARG A 152 3.59 1.51 -2.11
CA ARG A 152 3.20 1.09 -0.76
C ARG A 152 2.13 0.00 -0.83
N PRO A 153 2.36 -1.19 -0.25
CA PRO A 153 1.36 -2.24 -0.22
C PRO A 153 0.12 -1.76 0.53
N LEU A 154 -1.06 -2.17 0.07
CA LEU A 154 -2.38 -1.82 0.64
C LEU A 154 -2.74 -0.32 0.60
N ALA A 155 -1.84 0.58 0.18
CA ALA A 155 -2.12 2.01 0.11
C ALA A 155 -3.27 2.36 -0.84
N PRO A 156 -3.41 1.74 -2.04
CA PRO A 156 -4.59 1.94 -2.88
C PRO A 156 -5.90 1.57 -2.19
N GLU A 157 -5.92 0.44 -1.48
CA GLU A 157 -7.10 -0.07 -0.77
C GLU A 157 -7.52 0.87 0.35
N VAL A 158 -6.56 1.30 1.17
CA VAL A 158 -6.79 2.25 2.27
C VAL A 158 -7.25 3.60 1.73
N PHE A 159 -6.63 4.11 0.66
CA PHE A 159 -7.08 5.35 0.02
C PHE A 159 -8.54 5.26 -0.44
N ARG A 160 -8.95 4.16 -1.10
CA ARG A 160 -10.34 3.95 -1.52
C ARG A 160 -11.30 3.94 -0.32
N GLN A 161 -10.91 3.30 0.79
CA GLN A 161 -11.72 3.28 2.00
C GLN A 161 -11.87 4.67 2.63
N MET A 162 -10.78 5.43 2.72
CA MET A 162 -10.81 6.81 3.21
C MET A 162 -11.67 7.69 2.31
N LEU A 163 -11.49 7.61 1.00
CA LEU A 163 -12.24 8.39 0.02
C LEU A 163 -13.76 8.20 0.11
N ARG A 164 -14.23 7.00 0.50
CA ARG A 164 -15.66 6.71 0.71
C ARG A 164 -16.26 7.40 1.95
N ARG A 165 -15.42 7.78 2.91
CA ARG A 165 -15.82 8.45 4.16
C ARG A 165 -15.71 9.97 4.09
N GLU A 166 -15.08 10.49 3.04
CA GLU A 166 -14.88 11.93 2.82
C GLU A 166 -16.12 12.62 2.25
N SER A 167 -16.21 13.94 2.45
CA SER A 167 -17.28 14.74 1.84
C SER A 167 -17.16 14.75 0.31
N PRO A 168 -18.26 15.03 -0.43
CA PRO A 168 -18.21 15.14 -1.89
C PRO A 168 -17.18 16.16 -2.40
N GLU A 169 -17.04 17.29 -1.71
CA GLU A 169 -16.10 18.36 -2.03
C GLU A 169 -14.65 17.89 -1.81
N ALA A 170 -14.39 17.27 -0.65
CA ALA A 170 -13.09 16.71 -0.31
C ALA A 170 -12.69 15.62 -1.31
N ARG A 171 -13.60 14.68 -1.60
CA ARG A 171 -13.40 13.64 -2.61
C ARG A 171 -13.09 14.23 -3.99
N SER A 172 -13.81 15.28 -4.39
CA SER A 172 -13.56 15.99 -5.65
C SER A 172 -12.16 16.59 -5.70
N LEU A 173 -11.71 17.24 -4.63
CA LEU A 173 -10.37 17.80 -4.52
C LEU A 173 -9.29 16.71 -4.57
N LEU A 174 -9.44 15.65 -3.79
CA LEU A 174 -8.49 14.53 -3.72
C LEU A 174 -8.35 13.79 -5.05
N LEU A 175 -9.44 13.65 -5.82
CA LEU A 175 -9.40 13.03 -7.16
C LEU A 175 -8.95 14.00 -8.26
N ALA A 176 -9.09 15.32 -8.04
CA ALA A 176 -8.67 16.32 -9.00
C ALA A 176 -7.17 16.66 -8.89
N LEU A 177 -6.60 16.69 -7.68
CA LEU A 177 -5.19 17.03 -7.47
C LEU A 177 -4.24 16.18 -8.31
N PRO A 178 -4.34 14.83 -8.35
CA PRO A 178 -3.44 13.99 -9.12
C PRO A 178 -3.36 14.37 -10.61
N LYS A 179 -4.39 15.00 -11.18
CA LYS A 179 -4.41 15.40 -12.59
C LYS A 179 -3.31 16.40 -12.96
N VAL A 180 -2.70 17.10 -11.99
CA VAL A 180 -1.51 17.93 -12.25
C VAL A 180 -0.34 17.11 -12.81
N LEU A 181 -0.30 15.80 -12.55
CA LEU A 181 0.65 14.87 -13.14
C LEU A 181 0.39 14.58 -14.62
N GLY A 182 -0.74 15.03 -15.18
CA GLY A 182 -1.07 14.92 -16.60
C GLY A 182 -0.34 15.94 -17.49
N ASP A 183 0.57 16.75 -16.94
CA ASP A 183 1.43 17.66 -17.71
C ASP A 183 2.92 17.23 -17.60
N PRO A 184 3.36 16.24 -18.41
CA PRO A 184 4.72 15.73 -18.33
C PRO A 184 5.79 16.78 -18.55
N ARG A 185 5.50 17.83 -19.32
CA ARG A 185 6.46 18.92 -19.58
C ARG A 185 6.73 19.69 -18.30
N ARG A 186 5.69 20.13 -17.58
CA ARG A 186 5.87 20.88 -16.33
C ARG A 186 6.47 20.01 -15.23
N VAL A 187 6.05 18.75 -15.13
CA VAL A 187 6.58 17.81 -14.12
C VAL A 187 8.05 17.50 -14.37
N THR A 188 8.44 17.21 -15.62
CA THR A 188 9.84 16.96 -15.98
C THR A 188 10.70 18.19 -15.73
N ALA A 189 10.22 19.38 -16.10
CA ALA A 189 10.92 20.64 -15.83
C ALA A 189 11.16 20.86 -14.32
N LEU A 190 10.24 20.42 -13.47
CA LEU A 190 10.41 20.49 -12.02
C LEU A 190 11.50 19.55 -11.52
N PHE A 191 11.57 18.33 -12.04
CA PHE A 191 12.66 17.39 -11.73
C PHE A 191 14.03 17.92 -12.17
N THR A 192 14.13 18.43 -13.41
CA THR A 192 15.39 18.99 -13.94
C THR A 192 15.77 20.31 -13.27
N GLY A 193 14.81 21.03 -12.70
CA GLY A 193 15.00 22.29 -11.97
C GLY A 193 15.53 22.12 -10.54
N GLY A 194 15.99 20.91 -10.15
CA GLY A 194 16.65 20.68 -8.87
C GLY A 194 15.74 20.18 -7.74
N LEU A 195 14.49 19.76 -8.01
CA LEU A 195 13.55 19.28 -6.98
C LEU A 195 14.13 18.16 -6.10
N LEU A 196 14.92 17.25 -6.69
CA LEU A 196 15.50 16.08 -5.99
C LEU A 196 17.04 16.05 -6.05
N GLY A 197 17.68 17.17 -6.40
CA GLY A 197 19.12 17.22 -6.67
C GLY A 197 19.54 16.28 -7.82
N ASP A 198 20.81 15.88 -7.82
CA ASP A 198 21.45 15.19 -8.95
C ASP A 198 20.90 13.78 -9.25
N ASN A 199 20.20 13.17 -8.29
CA ASN A 199 19.68 11.81 -8.40
C ASN A 199 18.20 11.72 -8.83
N PHE A 200 17.67 12.77 -9.47
CA PHE A 200 16.27 12.82 -9.90
C PHE A 200 15.88 11.80 -10.98
N HIS A 201 16.86 11.24 -11.71
CA HIS A 201 16.64 10.33 -12.85
C HIS A 201 15.73 9.14 -12.52
N ARG A 202 15.90 8.51 -11.34
CA ARG A 202 15.04 7.39 -10.91
C ARG A 202 13.61 7.81 -10.64
N ALA A 203 13.43 8.96 -9.98
CA ALA A 203 12.10 9.49 -9.68
C ALA A 203 11.37 9.96 -10.94
N LEU A 204 12.10 10.56 -11.88
CA LEU A 204 11.56 10.92 -13.19
C LEU A 204 11.15 9.70 -14.00
N ALA A 205 12.00 8.67 -14.08
CA ALA A 205 11.67 7.41 -14.76
C ALA A 205 10.44 6.75 -14.12
N PHE A 206 10.37 6.74 -12.79
CA PHE A 206 9.21 6.24 -12.05
C PHE A 206 7.93 7.01 -12.43
N TYR A 207 7.98 8.34 -12.43
CA TYR A 207 6.85 9.17 -12.87
C TYR A 207 6.42 8.83 -14.30
N LEU A 208 7.35 8.83 -15.26
CA LEU A 208 7.05 8.58 -16.67
C LEU A 208 6.42 7.19 -16.88
N ASN A 209 6.90 6.17 -16.17
CA ASN A 209 6.40 4.80 -16.30
C ASN A 209 5.00 4.58 -15.71
N TYR A 210 4.63 5.32 -14.65
CA TYR A 210 3.44 4.98 -13.85
C TYR A 210 2.34 6.03 -13.80
N HIS A 211 2.61 7.29 -14.13
CA HIS A 211 1.62 8.37 -13.97
C HIS A 211 0.34 8.12 -14.78
N GLU A 212 0.43 7.70 -16.05
CA GLU A 212 -0.77 7.44 -16.86
C GLU A 212 -1.63 6.31 -16.28
N LYS A 213 -0.99 5.21 -15.87
CA LYS A 213 -1.68 4.08 -15.25
C LYS A 213 -2.39 4.53 -13.98
N TYR A 214 -1.70 5.28 -13.13
CA TYR A 214 -2.25 5.84 -11.90
C TYR A 214 -3.47 6.74 -12.17
N LEU A 215 -3.36 7.68 -13.10
CA LEU A 215 -4.46 8.58 -13.46
C LEU A 215 -5.68 7.82 -14.02
N LYS A 216 -5.45 6.79 -14.84
CA LYS A 216 -6.52 5.91 -15.36
C LYS A 216 -7.21 5.16 -14.22
N GLU A 217 -6.47 4.65 -13.24
CA GLU A 217 -7.05 3.97 -12.07
C GLU A 217 -7.91 4.92 -11.23
N LEU A 218 -7.46 6.14 -10.99
CA LEU A 218 -8.26 7.14 -10.26
C LEU A 218 -9.51 7.57 -11.03
N GLN A 219 -9.43 7.68 -12.36
CA GLN A 219 -10.58 8.05 -13.19
C GLN A 219 -11.72 7.03 -13.07
N LYS A 220 -11.40 5.75 -12.88
CA LYS A 220 -12.40 4.69 -12.64
C LYS A 220 -13.20 4.90 -11.34
N MET A 221 -12.68 5.68 -10.39
CA MET A 221 -13.32 5.95 -9.09
C MET A 221 -14.22 7.17 -9.09
N ILE A 222 -14.26 7.92 -10.19
CA ILE A 222 -15.15 9.07 -10.39
C ILE A 222 -16.55 8.58 -10.85
N LYS A 223 -16.63 7.37 -11.41
CA LYS A 223 -17.89 6.67 -11.70
C LYS A 223 -18.52 6.15 -10.41
#